data_AF-A0A838TMH0-F1
#
_entry.id   AF-A0A838TMH0-F1
#
_cell.length_a   1.000
_cell.length_b   1.000
_cell.length_c   1.000
_cell.angle_alpha   90.00
_cell.angle_beta   90.00
_cell.angle_gamma   90.00
#
_symmetry.space_group_name_H-M   'P 1'
#
loop_
_entity.id
_entity.type
_entity.pdbx_description
1 polymer ?
#
loop_
_entity_poly.entity_id
_entity_poly.type
_entity_poly.pdbx_seq_one_letter_code
_entity_poly.pdbx_strand_id
1 'polypeptide(L)'
;MTIQEREDALGKFVEREIYVCQSALVEEALKKQIFSIDDLENKYRPFDGRLITPNVCVRCQGEFICLDSETGECESCFEDHQEPQDIYEWWLVSPWFSKRLLMEGEPILDNDYGIWWGRCTTGQATSMDYVIQKIYDDIMQ
;
A
#
# COMPACT_ATOMS: atom_id res chain seq x y z
N MET A 1 1.27 -17.06 -22.59
CA MET A 1 1.10 -17.63 -21.24
C MET A 1 -0.38 -17.92 -21.05
N THR A 2 -0.72 -19.14 -20.70
CA THR A 2 -2.10 -19.51 -20.31
C THR A 2 -2.43 -18.91 -18.94
N ILE A 3 -3.72 -18.87 -18.58
CA ILE A 3 -4.16 -18.37 -17.27
C ILE A 3 -3.50 -19.17 -16.14
N GLN A 4 -3.49 -20.51 -16.25
CA GLN A 4 -2.86 -21.39 -15.26
C GLN A 4 -1.36 -21.14 -15.13
N GLU A 5 -0.64 -21.00 -16.25
CA GLU A 5 0.80 -20.71 -16.22
C GLU A 5 1.10 -19.38 -15.52
N ARG A 6 0.22 -18.38 -15.66
CA ARG A 6 0.35 -17.09 -14.97
C ARG A 6 0.14 -17.24 -13.47
N GLU A 7 -0.91 -17.95 -13.06
CA GLU A 7 -1.22 -18.20 -11.65
C GLU A 7 -0.08 -18.94 -10.95
N ASP A 8 0.48 -19.96 -11.59
CA ASP A 8 1.62 -20.71 -11.06
C ASP A 8 2.88 -19.85 -10.93
N ALA A 9 3.12 -18.96 -11.90
CA ALA A 9 4.27 -18.05 -11.88
C ALA A 9 4.11 -16.95 -10.80
N LEU A 10 2.90 -16.42 -10.62
CA LEU A 10 2.56 -15.51 -9.53
C LEU A 10 2.72 -16.19 -8.16
N GLY A 11 2.30 -17.44 -8.03
CA GLY A 11 2.50 -18.23 -6.81
C GLY A 11 3.98 -18.31 -6.43
N LYS A 12 4.84 -18.66 -7.39
CA LYS A 12 6.30 -18.70 -7.18
C LYS A 12 6.90 -17.33 -6.85
N PHE A 13 6.37 -16.27 -7.45
CA PHE A 13 6.79 -14.91 -7.13
C PHE A 13 6.46 -14.56 -5.68
N VAL A 14 5.23 -14.83 -5.25
CA VAL A 14 4.79 -14.62 -3.86
C VAL A 14 5.63 -15.44 -2.88
N GLU A 15 5.84 -16.73 -3.13
CA GLU A 15 6.65 -17.59 -2.26
C GLU A 15 8.10 -17.11 -2.08
N ARG A 16 8.64 -16.42 -3.10
CA ARG A 16 10.00 -15.88 -3.05
C ARG A 16 10.09 -14.57 -2.27
N GLU A 17 9.07 -13.72 -2.37
CA GLU A 17 9.12 -12.34 -1.89
C GLU A 17 8.35 -12.09 -0.59
N ILE A 18 7.36 -12.95 -0.29
CA ILE A 18 6.51 -12.86 0.90
C ILE A 18 6.73 -14.11 1.73
N TYR A 19 7.31 -13.95 2.91
CA TYR A 19 7.77 -15.07 3.71
C TYR A 19 6.67 -15.64 4.60
N VAL A 20 6.05 -14.82 5.44
CA VAL A 20 5.06 -15.30 6.41
C VAL A 20 4.22 -14.15 6.96
N CYS A 21 2.96 -14.44 7.28
CA CYS A 21 2.10 -13.52 8.02
C CYS A 21 2.53 -13.48 9.49
N GLN A 22 2.82 -12.28 9.99
CA GLN A 22 3.28 -12.01 11.35
C GLN A 22 2.41 -10.98 12.07
N SER A 23 1.13 -10.83 11.69
CA SER A 23 0.21 -9.84 12.30
C SER A 23 0.24 -9.88 13.83
N ALA A 24 0.11 -11.08 14.42
CA ALA A 24 0.12 -11.23 15.88
C ALA A 24 1.44 -10.76 16.52
N LEU A 25 2.58 -11.01 15.88
CA LEU A 25 3.88 -10.58 16.39
C LEU A 25 4.02 -9.06 16.34
N VAL A 26 3.70 -8.47 15.18
CA VAL A 26 3.83 -7.03 14.94
C VAL A 26 2.86 -6.25 15.82
N GLU A 27 1.61 -6.68 15.92
CA GLU A 27 0.60 -6.04 16.79
C GLU A 27 1.01 -6.08 18.27
N GLU A 28 1.52 -7.20 18.77
CA GLU A 28 1.98 -7.30 20.15
C GLU A 28 3.24 -6.44 20.41
N ALA A 29 4.14 -6.33 19.43
CA ALA A 29 5.31 -5.47 19.53
C ALA A 29 4.92 -3.98 19.55
N LEU A 30 3.96 -3.57 18.71
CA LEU A 30 3.39 -2.22 18.71
C LEU A 30 2.70 -1.90 20.05
N LYS A 31 1.88 -2.81 20.57
CA LYS A 31 1.22 -2.66 21.89
C LYS A 31 2.22 -2.49 23.03
N LYS A 32 3.35 -3.20 22.95
CA LYS A 32 4.43 -3.13 23.94
C LYS A 32 5.41 -1.98 23.69
N GLN A 33 5.19 -1.17 22.64
CA GLN A 33 6.05 -0.05 22.27
C GLN A 33 7.50 -0.48 22.04
N ILE A 34 7.72 -1.67 21.48
CA ILE A 34 9.06 -2.12 21.05
C ILE A 34 9.53 -1.29 19.85
N PHE A 35 8.58 -0.96 18.96
CA PHE A 35 8.72 -0.01 17.87
C PHE A 35 7.39 0.75 17.69
N SER A 36 7.43 1.88 16.98
CA SER A 36 6.25 2.74 16.81
C SER A 36 5.58 2.52 15.47
N ILE A 37 4.25 2.72 15.43
CA ILE A 37 3.52 2.83 14.16
C ILE A 37 3.87 4.12 13.41
N ASP A 38 4.53 5.08 14.07
CA ASP A 38 5.01 6.30 13.43
C ASP A 38 6.23 6.06 12.54
N ASP A 39 6.89 4.90 12.67
CA ASP A 39 7.98 4.46 11.79
C ASP A 39 7.46 3.90 10.46
N LEU A 40 6.15 3.97 10.21
CA LEU A 40 5.48 3.47 9.01
C LEU A 40 5.68 4.41 7.82
N GLU A 41 6.37 3.92 6.80
CA GLU A 41 6.41 4.57 5.49
C GLU A 41 5.10 4.35 4.73
N ASN A 42 4.66 5.34 3.94
CA ASN A 42 3.36 5.36 3.28
C ASN A 42 2.17 5.16 4.25
N LYS A 43 2.29 5.65 5.50
CA LYS A 43 1.19 5.72 6.46
C LYS A 43 -0.07 6.34 5.85
N TYR A 44 0.11 7.33 4.98
CA TYR A 44 -0.95 7.92 4.17
C TYR A 44 -0.72 7.54 2.71
N ARG A 45 -1.80 7.25 1.97
CA ARG A 45 -1.66 6.94 0.53
C ARG A 45 -1.05 8.13 -0.20
N PRO A 46 0.07 7.94 -0.93
CA PRO A 46 0.62 9.00 -1.75
C PRO A 46 -0.39 9.42 -2.82
N PHE A 47 -0.46 10.72 -3.08
CA PHE A 47 -1.37 11.29 -4.07
C PHE A 47 -0.95 10.83 -5.48
N ASP A 48 -1.75 9.97 -6.12
CA ASP A 48 -1.56 9.60 -7.51
C ASP A 48 -2.14 10.68 -8.43
N GLY A 49 -1.26 11.56 -8.93
CA GLY A 49 -1.62 12.59 -9.91
C GLY A 49 -2.12 12.05 -11.26
N ARG A 50 -2.12 10.74 -11.50
CA ARG A 50 -2.71 10.12 -12.70
C ARG A 50 -4.21 9.86 -12.57
N LEU A 51 -4.78 9.96 -11.37
CA LEU A 51 -6.23 9.88 -11.14
C LEU A 51 -6.96 11.22 -11.37
N ILE A 52 -6.26 12.23 -11.91
CA ILE A 52 -6.82 13.54 -12.24
C ILE A 52 -7.66 13.42 -13.51
N THR A 53 -8.98 13.35 -13.38
CA THR A 53 -9.87 13.78 -14.46
C THR A 53 -9.91 15.32 -14.47
N PRO A 54 -9.92 15.98 -15.63
CA PRO A 54 -10.00 17.44 -15.68
C PRO A 54 -11.27 17.90 -14.96
N ASN A 55 -11.14 18.82 -13.99
CA ASN A 55 -12.23 19.42 -13.20
C ASN A 55 -12.90 18.52 -12.13
N VAL A 56 -12.24 17.47 -11.64
CA VAL A 56 -12.71 16.73 -10.46
C VAL A 56 -11.62 16.73 -9.39
N CYS A 57 -11.93 17.26 -8.20
CA CYS A 57 -11.11 17.02 -7.03
C CYS A 57 -11.21 15.52 -6.67
N VAL A 58 -10.10 14.80 -6.87
CA VAL A 58 -10.00 13.34 -6.68
C VAL A 58 -10.27 12.93 -5.22
N ARG A 59 -10.08 13.86 -4.27
CA ARG A 59 -10.27 13.63 -2.82
C ARG A 59 -11.71 13.68 -2.34
N CYS A 60 -12.61 14.36 -3.06
CA CYS A 60 -13.98 14.61 -2.64
C CYS A 60 -15.03 13.91 -3.52
N GLN A 61 -14.59 13.08 -4.46
CA GLN A 61 -15.43 12.27 -5.36
C GLN A 61 -16.59 13.03 -6.04
N GLY A 62 -16.45 14.34 -6.26
CA GLY A 62 -17.34 15.10 -7.14
C GLY A 62 -18.50 15.87 -6.50
N GLU A 63 -18.48 16.21 -5.20
CA GLU A 63 -19.26 17.36 -4.76
C GLU A 63 -18.49 18.67 -5.07
N PHE A 64 -19.03 19.39 -6.05
CA PHE A 64 -18.45 20.51 -6.83
C PHE A 64 -18.11 21.79 -6.02
N ILE A 65 -17.99 21.71 -4.70
CA ILE A 65 -18.00 22.87 -3.78
C ILE A 65 -16.60 23.21 -3.25
N CYS A 66 -15.59 22.39 -3.54
CA CYS A 66 -14.29 22.44 -2.88
C CYS A 66 -13.19 23.19 -3.63
N LEU A 67 -13.43 23.69 -4.85
CA LEU A 67 -12.46 24.51 -5.58
C LEU A 67 -12.64 25.99 -5.23
N ASP A 68 -11.60 26.61 -4.68
CA ASP A 68 -11.53 28.06 -4.63
C ASP A 68 -11.46 28.60 -6.06
N SER A 69 -12.40 29.48 -6.41
CA SER A 69 -12.58 29.98 -7.77
C SER A 69 -11.49 30.98 -8.22
N GLU A 70 -10.72 31.54 -7.29
CA GLU A 70 -9.68 32.54 -7.57
C GLU A 70 -8.29 31.90 -7.70
N THR A 71 -8.01 30.88 -6.89
CA THR A 71 -6.71 30.19 -6.82
C THR A 71 -6.72 28.83 -7.52
N GLY A 72 -7.89 28.19 -7.67
CA GLY A 72 -8.01 26.83 -8.21
C GLY A 72 -7.57 25.74 -7.24
N GLU A 73 -7.33 26.06 -5.97
CA GLU A 73 -6.87 25.14 -4.94
C GLU A 73 -8.04 24.66 -4.06
N CYS A 74 -7.94 23.44 -3.54
CA CYS A 74 -8.94 22.86 -2.66
C CYS A 74 -8.55 23.07 -1.18
N GLU A 75 -9.19 24.05 -0.54
CA GLU A 75 -8.87 24.47 0.85
C GLU A 75 -9.18 23.39 1.91
N SER A 76 -9.98 22.37 1.58
CA SER A 76 -10.23 21.20 2.43
C SER A 76 -9.34 19.99 2.11
N CYS A 77 -8.52 20.09 1.05
CA CYS A 77 -7.63 19.03 0.59
C CYS A 77 -6.20 19.16 1.13
N PHE A 78 -5.97 19.99 2.15
CA PHE A 78 -4.68 20.07 2.84
C PHE A 78 -4.29 18.73 3.47
N GLU A 79 -2.99 18.55 3.70
CA GLU A 79 -2.37 17.36 4.32
C GLU A 79 -3.04 16.93 5.64
N ASP A 80 -3.71 17.85 6.35
CA ASP A 80 -4.35 17.64 7.65
C ASP A 80 -5.60 16.73 7.66
N HIS A 81 -6.12 16.30 6.50
CA HIS A 81 -7.35 15.47 6.41
C HIS A 81 -7.13 14.08 5.80
N GLN A 82 -5.89 13.61 5.65
CA GLN A 82 -5.68 12.22 5.22
C GLN A 82 -5.83 11.27 6.42
N GLU A 83 -6.75 10.31 6.30
CA GLU A 83 -6.79 9.17 7.20
C GLU A 83 -5.62 8.23 6.89
N PRO A 84 -4.95 7.68 7.91
CA PRO A 84 -3.93 6.67 7.69
C PRO A 84 -4.54 5.43 7.02
N GLN A 85 -3.72 4.68 6.29
CA GLN A 85 -4.17 3.43 5.67
C GLN A 85 -4.54 2.40 6.74
N ASP A 86 -5.70 1.77 6.59
CA ASP A 86 -6.13 0.66 7.44
C ASP A 86 -5.33 -0.61 7.11
N ILE A 87 -4.48 -1.03 8.04
CA ILE A 87 -3.68 -2.24 7.92
C ILE A 87 -4.40 -3.40 8.60
N TYR A 88 -4.70 -4.45 7.85
CA TYR A 88 -5.38 -5.65 8.38
C TYR A 88 -4.41 -6.81 8.61
N GLU A 89 -3.34 -6.90 7.82
CA GLU A 89 -2.36 -7.98 7.94
C GLU A 89 -0.93 -7.46 7.83
N TRP A 90 -0.01 -8.06 8.59
CA TRP A 90 1.42 -7.77 8.49
C TRP A 90 2.16 -8.96 7.89
N TRP A 91 2.79 -8.76 6.74
CA TRP A 91 3.51 -9.79 6.02
C TRP A 91 5.01 -9.48 6.00
N LEU A 92 5.83 -10.41 6.49
CA LEU A 92 7.28 -10.29 6.39
C LEU A 92 7.69 -10.48 4.93
N VAL A 93 8.44 -9.53 4.37
CA VAL A 93 8.78 -9.49 2.95
C VAL A 93 10.28 -9.33 2.72
N SER A 94 10.72 -9.60 1.48
CA SER A 94 12.10 -9.35 1.07
C SER A 94 12.41 -7.85 1.00
N PRO A 95 13.68 -7.44 1.19
CA PRO A 95 14.09 -6.04 1.05
C PRO A 95 13.93 -5.46 -0.35
N TRP A 96 13.97 -6.32 -1.39
CA TRP A 96 13.71 -5.86 -2.76
C TRP A 96 12.22 -5.60 -2.95
N PHE A 97 11.39 -6.47 -2.40
CA PHE A 97 9.95 -6.39 -2.57
C PHE A 97 9.33 -5.24 -1.77
N SER A 98 9.82 -4.97 -0.56
CA SER A 98 9.38 -3.79 0.22
C SER A 98 9.56 -2.49 -0.55
N LYS A 99 10.68 -2.31 -1.24
CA LYS A 99 10.94 -1.12 -2.07
C LYS A 99 9.96 -1.00 -3.24
N ARG A 100 9.58 -2.13 -3.86
CA ARG A 100 8.57 -2.14 -4.93
C ARG A 100 7.19 -1.76 -4.39
N LEU A 101 6.81 -2.30 -3.24
CA LEU A 101 5.56 -1.97 -2.56
C LEU A 101 5.52 -0.49 -2.14
N LEU A 102 6.62 0.06 -1.62
CA LEU A 102 6.74 1.49 -1.30
C LEU A 102 6.48 2.38 -2.51
N MET A 103 7.03 2.03 -3.68
CA MET A 103 6.79 2.78 -4.93
C MET A 103 5.33 2.75 -5.37
N GLU A 104 4.59 1.71 -4.99
CA GLU A 104 3.16 1.56 -5.24
C GLU A 104 2.27 2.21 -4.17
N GLY A 105 2.87 2.86 -3.17
CA GLY A 105 2.14 3.55 -2.11
C GLY A 105 1.63 2.63 -1.00
N GLU A 106 2.13 1.40 -0.93
CA GLU A 106 1.75 0.46 0.13
C GLU A 106 2.50 0.75 1.44
N PRO A 107 1.85 0.58 2.62
CA PRO A 107 2.47 0.80 3.91
C PRO A 107 3.60 -0.20 4.19
N ILE A 108 4.80 0.29 4.52
CA ILE A 108 5.93 -0.55 4.93
C ILE A 108 6.44 -0.12 6.30
N LEU A 109 6.59 -1.10 7.18
CA LEU A 109 7.29 -0.96 8.44
C LEU A 109 8.67 -1.62 8.31
N ASP A 110 9.72 -0.81 8.25
CA ASP A 110 11.12 -1.26 8.14
C ASP A 110 11.89 -0.83 9.39
N ASN A 111 12.38 -1.79 10.18
CA ASN A 111 13.16 -1.53 11.38
C ASN A 111 14.16 -2.66 11.66
N ASP A 112 14.91 -2.53 12.76
CA ASP A 112 15.97 -3.47 13.15
C ASP A 112 15.50 -4.93 13.33
N TYR A 113 14.19 -5.16 13.47
CA TYR A 113 13.61 -6.49 13.67
C TYR A 113 13.13 -7.15 12.36
N GLY A 114 12.86 -6.36 11.32
CA GLY A 114 12.32 -6.89 10.06
C GLY A 114 11.68 -5.83 9.18
N ILE A 115 11.21 -6.30 8.02
CA ILE A 115 10.54 -5.49 7.01
C ILE A 115 9.17 -6.09 6.74
N TRP A 116 8.13 -5.38 7.14
CA TRP A 116 6.75 -5.83 6.99
C TRP A 116 5.97 -4.96 6.04
N TRP A 117 5.23 -5.61 5.15
CA TRP A 117 4.16 -5.00 4.39
C TRP A 117 2.88 -5.00 5.21
N GLY A 118 2.34 -3.81 5.46
CA GLY A 118 1.02 -3.61 6.04
C GLY A 118 -0.03 -3.72 4.95
N ARG A 119 -0.57 -4.92 4.75
CA ARG A 119 -1.56 -5.19 3.71
C ARG A 119 -2.92 -4.64 4.13
N CYS A 120 -3.49 -3.80 3.27
CA CYS A 120 -4.78 -3.11 3.49
C CYS A 120 -6.00 -3.94 3.06
N THR A 121 -5.85 -5.25 2.87
CA THR A 121 -6.94 -6.19 2.58
C THR A 121 -6.69 -7.53 3.27
N THR A 122 -7.73 -8.36 3.44
CA THR A 122 -7.65 -9.66 4.12
C THR A 122 -8.65 -10.68 3.56
N GLY A 123 -8.37 -11.97 3.75
CA GLY A 123 -9.27 -13.08 3.42
C GLY A 123 -9.06 -13.70 2.04
N GLN A 124 -8.41 -13.00 1.11
CA GLN A 124 -8.00 -13.51 -0.19
C GLN A 124 -6.50 -13.81 -0.25
N ALA A 125 -6.12 -14.77 -1.10
CA ALA A 125 -4.72 -15.12 -1.34
C ALA A 125 -3.90 -13.90 -1.76
N THR A 126 -2.66 -13.81 -1.29
CA THR A 126 -1.76 -12.69 -1.60
C THR A 126 -1.46 -12.60 -3.10
N SER A 127 -1.40 -13.73 -3.82
CA SER A 127 -1.23 -13.74 -5.29
C SER A 127 -2.37 -13.07 -6.06
N MET A 128 -3.56 -12.96 -5.45
CA MET A 128 -4.72 -12.28 -6.05
C MET A 128 -4.74 -10.78 -5.76
N ASP A 129 -3.87 -10.29 -4.88
CA ASP A 129 -3.80 -8.89 -4.53
C ASP A 129 -3.36 -8.04 -5.74
N TYR A 130 -4.03 -6.92 -5.94
CA TYR A 130 -3.83 -6.07 -7.12
C TYR A 130 -2.39 -5.55 -7.22
N VAL A 131 -1.80 -5.12 -6.09
CA VAL A 131 -0.45 -4.55 -6.09
C VAL A 131 0.60 -5.61 -6.46
N ILE A 132 0.38 -6.87 -6.03
CA ILE A 132 1.25 -7.99 -6.35
C ILE A 132 1.23 -8.27 -7.85
N GLN A 133 0.03 -8.33 -8.44
CA GLN A 133 -0.14 -8.56 -9.87
C GLN A 133 0.48 -7.42 -10.69
N LYS A 134 0.27 -6.17 -10.28
CA LYS A 134 0.86 -4.99 -10.93
C LYS A 134 2.39 -5.04 -10.90
N ILE A 135 3.00 -5.30 -9.74
CA ILE A 135 4.46 -5.39 -9.62
C ILE A 135 5.00 -6.54 -10.46
N TYR A 136 4.33 -7.69 -10.48
CA TYR A 136 4.73 -8.83 -11.29
C TYR A 136 4.69 -8.51 -12.79
N ASP A 137 3.60 -7.90 -13.27
CA ASP A 137 3.44 -7.55 -14.68
C ASP A 137 4.49 -6.50 -15.12
N ASP A 138 4.87 -5.56 -14.24
CA ASP A 138 5.96 -4.60 -14.51
C ASP A 138 7.33 -5.24 -14.69
N ILE A 139 7.62 -6.35 -14.00
CA ILE A 139 8.90 -7.08 -14.14
C ILE A 139 8.95 -7.86 -15.46
N MET A 140 7.79 -8.24 -15.99
CA MET A 140 7.67 -9.07 -17.18
C MET A 140 7.59 -8.26 -18.49
N GLN A 141 7.59 -6.93 -18.41
CA GLN A 141 7.69 -6.01 -19.57
C GLN A 141 9.11 -5.97 -20.13
#